data_AF-A0A2N4Z479-F1
#
_entry.id   AF-A0A2N4Z479-F1
#
_cell.length_a   1.000
_cell.length_b   1.000
_cell.length_c   1.000
_cell.angle_alpha   90.00
_cell.angle_beta   90.00
_cell.angle_gamma   90.00
#
_symmetry.space_group_name_H-M   'P 1'
#
loop_
_entity.id
_entity.type
_entity.pdbx_description
1 polymer ?
#
loop_
_entity_poly.entity_id
_entity_poly.type
_entity_poly.pdbx_seq_one_letter_code
_entity_poly.pdbx_strand_id
1 'polypeptide(L)'
;MYNNDNQQNFVSQMPVKPYCSDDLSTGLRIRKKEKALEMLYIQANQPAIQTCLLFDLDDDNCFYKFEDVGLPVPHFITKSPNSGRCHYGYILQNGVCKTQQARLKPLRYAAAIENG
;
A
#
# COMPACT_ATOMS: atom_id res chain seq x y z
N MET A 1 -17.27 15.17 1.75
CA MET A 1 -17.71 13.84 1.30
C MET A 1 -16.48 12.95 1.29
N TYR A 2 -16.38 11.96 2.18
CA TYR A 2 -15.28 11.01 2.12
C TYR A 2 -15.46 10.16 0.87
N ASN A 3 -14.51 10.26 -0.07
CA ASN A 3 -14.56 9.54 -1.33
C ASN A 3 -14.50 8.02 -1.07
N ASN A 4 -15.62 7.33 -1.24
CA ASN A 4 -15.66 5.87 -1.37
C ASN A 4 -14.75 5.38 -2.53
N ASP A 5 -14.33 6.29 -3.41
CA ASP A 5 -13.45 6.02 -4.53
C ASP A 5 -12.08 5.49 -4.12
N ASN A 6 -11.44 5.96 -3.04
CA ASN A 6 -10.05 5.55 -2.75
C ASN A 6 -9.95 4.08 -2.33
N GLN A 7 -10.84 3.61 -1.45
CA GLN A 7 -10.90 2.21 -1.05
C GLN A 7 -11.25 1.32 -2.25
N GLN A 8 -12.25 1.70 -3.03
CA GLN A 8 -12.64 0.95 -4.22
C GLN A 8 -11.53 0.92 -5.27
N ASN A 9 -10.86 2.04 -5.52
CA ASN A 9 -9.72 2.16 -6.43
C ASN A 9 -8.57 1.25 -5.98
N PHE A 10 -8.22 1.29 -4.70
CA PHE A 10 -7.20 0.41 -4.14
C PHE A 10 -7.56 -1.06 -4.33
N VAL A 11 -8.74 -1.47 -3.86
CA VAL A 11 -9.22 -2.87 -3.92
C VAL A 11 -9.33 -3.36 -5.36
N SER A 12 -9.75 -2.52 -6.30
CA SER A 12 -9.85 -2.88 -7.72
C SER A 12 -8.49 -3.26 -8.33
N GLN A 13 -7.42 -2.61 -7.89
CA GLN A 13 -6.06 -2.78 -8.41
C GLN A 13 -5.27 -3.91 -7.72
N MET A 14 -5.73 -4.35 -6.53
CA MET A 14 -5.13 -5.45 -5.77
C MET A 14 -5.10 -6.78 -6.55
N PRO A 15 -4.17 -7.69 -6.21
CA PRO A 15 -4.18 -9.05 -6.73
C PRO A 15 -5.54 -9.73 -6.59
N VAL A 16 -5.92 -10.58 -7.56
CA VAL A 16 -7.15 -11.41 -7.46
C VAL A 16 -7.04 -12.41 -6.30
N LYS A 17 -5.83 -12.90 -6.05
CA LYS A 17 -5.51 -13.78 -4.93
C LYS A 17 -4.31 -13.24 -4.15
N PRO A 18 -4.48 -12.22 -3.29
CA PRO A 18 -3.37 -11.62 -2.56
C PRO A 18 -2.85 -12.59 -1.48
N TYR A 19 -1.60 -12.39 -1.08
CA TYR A 19 -1.14 -12.90 0.21
C TYR A 19 -1.84 -12.16 1.34
N CYS A 20 -2.19 -12.88 2.40
CA CYS A 20 -2.83 -12.33 3.59
C CYS A 20 -2.56 -13.18 4.83
N SER A 21 -2.71 -12.59 6.01
CA SER A 21 -2.63 -13.29 7.31
C SER A 21 -3.29 -12.47 8.42
N ASP A 22 -3.67 -13.12 9.52
CA ASP A 22 -4.00 -12.45 10.78
C ASP A 22 -2.81 -12.46 11.75
N ASP A 23 -1.87 -13.39 11.55
CA ASP A 23 -0.68 -13.53 12.36
C ASP A 23 0.50 -13.91 11.47
N LEU A 24 1.44 -12.98 11.33
CA LEU A 24 2.65 -13.17 10.53
C LEU A 24 3.53 -14.31 11.07
N SER A 25 3.42 -14.68 12.36
CA SER A 25 4.15 -15.81 12.94
C SER A 25 3.77 -17.15 12.31
N THR A 26 2.53 -17.26 11.81
CA THR A 26 2.01 -18.46 11.12
C THR A 26 2.25 -18.44 9.60
N GLY A 27 2.93 -17.40 9.11
CA GLY A 27 3.22 -17.19 7.69
C GLY A 27 2.06 -16.57 6.91
N LEU A 28 2.29 -16.39 5.60
CA LEU A 28 1.33 -15.81 4.67
C LEU A 28 0.51 -16.90 3.96
N ARG A 29 -0.76 -16.61 3.66
CA ARG A 29 -1.66 -17.48 2.90
C ARG A 29 -2.15 -16.77 1.65
N ILE A 30 -2.31 -17.50 0.55
CA ILE A 30 -2.98 -16.99 -0.64
C ILE A 30 -4.48 -17.29 -0.52
N ARG A 31 -5.33 -16.26 -0.65
CA ARG A 31 -6.80 -16.37 -0.58
C ARG A 31 -7.45 -15.56 -1.69
N LYS A 32 -8.74 -15.81 -1.96
CA LYS A 32 -9.51 -14.91 -2.84
C LYS A 32 -9.61 -13.53 -2.19
N LYS A 33 -9.66 -12.48 -3.01
CA LYS A 33 -9.69 -11.07 -2.59
C LYS A 33 -10.73 -10.81 -1.50
N GLU A 34 -11.94 -11.36 -1.62
CA GLU A 34 -13.02 -11.12 -0.65
C GLU A 34 -12.64 -11.59 0.75
N LYS A 35 -12.05 -12.80 0.86
CA LYS A 35 -11.62 -13.34 2.15
C LYS A 35 -10.36 -12.66 2.70
N ALA A 36 -9.45 -12.26 1.81
CA ALA A 36 -8.22 -11.60 2.21
C ALA A 36 -8.49 -10.22 2.83
N LEU A 37 -9.50 -9.48 2.34
CA LEU A 37 -9.89 -8.17 2.85
C LEU A 37 -10.42 -8.19 4.30
N GLU A 38 -10.77 -9.36 4.81
CA GLU A 38 -11.19 -9.55 6.20
C GLU A 38 -10.01 -9.79 7.16
N MET A 39 -8.78 -9.88 6.65
CA MET A 39 -7.59 -10.24 7.44
C MET A 39 -6.75 -9.01 7.82
N LEU A 40 -5.99 -9.11 8.92
CA LEU A 40 -5.19 -8.00 9.43
C LEU A 40 -4.06 -7.55 8.49
N TYR A 41 -3.44 -8.49 7.79
CA TYR A 41 -2.34 -8.23 6.85
C TYR A 41 -2.75 -8.66 5.45
N ILE A 42 -2.47 -7.82 4.45
CA ILE A 42 -2.84 -8.07 3.06
C ILE A 42 -1.82 -7.49 2.07
N GLN A 43 -1.56 -8.23 0.99
CA GLN A 43 -0.73 -7.76 -0.11
C GLN A 43 -1.48 -6.72 -0.95
N ALA A 44 -1.01 -5.48 -0.91
CA ALA A 44 -1.59 -4.38 -1.67
C ALA A 44 -1.35 -4.46 -3.19
N ASN A 45 -0.09 -4.65 -3.59
CA ASN A 45 0.32 -4.55 -4.99
C ASN A 45 0.34 -5.90 -5.70
N GLN A 46 0.08 -5.90 -7.01
CA GLN A 46 0.33 -7.06 -7.84
C GLN A 46 1.85 -7.37 -7.93
N PRO A 47 2.25 -8.64 -8.08
CA PRO A 47 3.67 -8.98 -8.22
C PRO A 47 4.34 -8.26 -9.39
N ALA A 48 3.63 -8.16 -10.52
CA ALA A 48 4.16 -7.61 -11.76
C ALA A 48 3.93 -6.10 -11.93
N ILE A 49 2.99 -5.50 -11.18
CA ILE A 49 2.60 -4.09 -11.34
C ILE A 49 2.40 -3.49 -9.95
N GLN A 50 3.13 -2.42 -9.68
CA GLN A 50 2.97 -1.58 -8.51
C GLN A 50 1.94 -0.51 -8.80
N THR A 51 0.86 -0.51 -8.03
CA THR A 51 -0.31 0.37 -8.19
C THR A 51 -0.50 1.31 -7.01
N CYS A 52 0.21 1.06 -5.91
CA CYS A 52 0.23 1.89 -4.72
C CYS A 52 1.66 2.01 -4.21
N LEU A 53 2.09 3.22 -3.85
CA LEU A 53 3.29 3.45 -3.04
C LEU A 53 2.87 3.33 -1.57
N LEU A 54 3.56 2.48 -0.82
CA LEU A 54 3.29 2.21 0.59
C LEU A 54 4.51 2.57 1.42
N PHE A 55 4.31 3.44 2.41
CA PHE A 55 5.37 3.86 3.33
C PHE A 55 5.01 3.43 4.74
N ASP A 56 5.90 2.69 5.39
CA ASP A 56 5.81 2.39 6.82
C ASP A 56 6.48 3.50 7.62
N LEU A 57 5.73 4.11 8.53
CA LEU A 57 6.24 5.16 9.40
C LEU A 57 6.47 4.57 10.78
N ASP A 58 7.75 4.55 11.16
CA ASP A 58 8.18 3.98 12.43
C ASP A 58 7.84 4.84 13.66
N ASP A 59 7.57 6.13 13.44
CA ASP A 59 7.25 7.11 14.47
C ASP A 59 5.89 6.82 15.14
N ASP A 60 5.83 6.93 16.47
CA ASP A 60 4.57 6.85 17.21
C ASP A 60 3.66 8.05 16.88
N ASN A 61 2.34 7.78 16.79
CA ASN A 61 1.31 8.78 16.47
C ASN A 61 1.55 9.65 15.22
N CYS A 62 2.17 9.09 14.18
CA CYS A 62 2.54 9.78 12.96
C CYS A 62 1.41 10.03 11.95
N PHE A 63 0.15 10.17 12.39
CA PHE A 63 -1.00 10.32 11.49
C PHE A 63 -0.91 11.59 10.59
N TYR A 64 -0.44 12.71 11.15
CA TYR A 64 -0.34 14.00 10.44
C TYR A 64 1.06 14.31 9.90
N LYS A 65 2.01 13.37 9.96
CA LYS A 65 3.41 13.60 9.55
C LYS A 65 3.53 14.15 8.13
N PHE A 66 2.65 13.73 7.21
CA PHE A 66 2.65 14.25 5.83
C PHE A 66 2.50 15.78 5.79
N GLU A 67 1.72 16.38 6.69
CA GLU A 67 1.49 17.82 6.75
C GLU A 67 2.75 18.54 7.25
N ASP A 68 3.38 18.01 8.31
CA ASP A 68 4.59 18.57 8.91
C ASP A 68 5.77 18.65 7.92
N VAL A 69 5.86 17.70 6.99
CA VAL A 69 6.93 17.62 5.99
C VAL A 69 6.51 18.11 4.60
N GLY A 70 5.30 18.68 4.47
CA GLY A 70 4.81 19.24 3.21
C GLY A 70 4.56 18.21 2.10
N LEU A 71 4.28 16.97 2.46
CA LEU A 71 3.86 15.92 1.52
C LEU A 71 2.37 16.05 1.17
N PRO A 72 1.94 15.57 -0.01
CA PRO A 72 0.53 15.50 -0.34
C PRO A 72 -0.21 14.60 0.65
N VAL A 73 -1.52 14.85 0.83
CA VAL A 73 -2.38 14.00 1.66
C VAL A 73 -2.37 12.56 1.10
N PRO A 74 -2.06 11.53 1.92
CA PRO A 74 -2.18 10.14 1.49
C PRO A 74 -3.59 9.79 1.05
N HIS A 75 -3.74 8.89 0.07
CA HIS A 75 -5.06 8.44 -0.37
C HIS A 75 -5.75 7.63 0.72
N PHE A 76 -4.97 6.90 1.51
CA PHE A 76 -5.41 6.27 2.75
C PHE A 76 -4.25 6.20 3.76
N ILE A 77 -4.62 6.12 5.03
CA ILE A 77 -3.71 5.95 6.16
C ILE A 77 -4.24 4.78 6.99
N THR A 78 -3.38 3.81 7.30
CA THR A 78 -3.68 2.77 8.29
C THR A 78 -2.93 3.09 9.57
N LYS A 79 -3.56 2.96 10.74
CA LYS A 79 -2.94 3.28 12.03
C LYS A 79 -3.02 2.07 12.96
N SER A 80 -1.89 1.72 13.58
CA SER A 80 -1.86 0.75 14.68
C SER A 80 -2.61 1.32 15.89
N PRO A 81 -3.60 0.60 16.47
CA PRO A 81 -4.35 1.10 17.63
C PRO A 81 -3.48 1.37 18.86
N ASN A 82 -2.38 0.61 19.04
CA ASN A 82 -1.56 0.65 20.25
C ASN A 82 -0.46 1.71 20.19
N SER A 83 0.38 1.69 19.15
CA SER A 83 1.52 2.61 19.00
C SER A 83 1.14 3.90 18.27
N GLY A 84 0.09 3.86 17.47
CA GLY A 84 -0.26 4.94 16.57
C GLY A 84 0.68 5.12 15.38
N ARG A 85 1.62 4.19 15.18
CA ARG A 85 2.39 4.05 13.94
C ARG A 85 1.46 3.90 12.76
N CYS A 86 1.87 4.42 11.61
CA CYS A 86 1.01 4.50 10.43
C CYS A 86 1.68 3.89 9.20
N HIS A 87 0.85 3.40 8.28
CA HIS A 87 1.25 3.26 6.89
C HIS A 87 0.54 4.30 6.05
N TYR A 88 1.26 4.93 5.14
CA TYR A 88 0.69 5.83 4.14
C TYR A 88 0.57 5.12 2.79
N GLY A 89 -0.61 5.24 2.17
CA GLY A 89 -0.87 4.71 0.84
C GLY A 89 -1.12 5.82 -0.18
N TYR A 90 -0.33 5.83 -1.24
CA TYR A 90 -0.55 6.69 -2.41
C TYR A 90 -0.89 5.85 -3.63
N ILE A 91 -2.15 5.93 -4.09
CA ILE A 91 -2.62 5.17 -5.25
C ILE A 91 -2.11 5.86 -6.52
N LEU A 92 -1.49 5.07 -7.41
CA LEU A 92 -1.00 5.56 -8.68
C LEU A 92 -2.14 5.55 -9.70
N GLN A 93 -2.29 6.64 -10.46
CA GLN A 93 -3.21 6.67 -11.59
C GLN A 93 -2.84 5.65 -12.67
N ASN A 94 -1.53 5.43 -12.87
CA ASN A 94 -1.00 4.43 -13.78
C ASN A 94 0.05 3.58 -13.04
N GLY A 95 -0.14 2.27 -13.02
CA GLY A 95 0.78 1.36 -12.34
C GLY A 95 2.16 1.30 -12.98
N VAL A 96 3.18 1.04 -12.17
CA VAL A 96 4.56 0.83 -12.59
C VAL A 96 4.79 -0.67 -12.78
N CYS A 97 5.07 -1.08 -14.02
CA CYS A 97 5.47 -2.44 -14.32
C CYS A 97 6.82 -2.76 -13.65
N LYS A 98 6.92 -3.95 -13.03
CA LYS A 98 8.11 -4.44 -12.31
C LYS A 98 8.71 -5.70 -12.93
N THR A 99 8.22 -6.13 -14.10
CA THR A 99 8.78 -7.28 -14.80
C THR A 99 10.09 -6.91 -15.51
N GLN A 100 10.80 -7.90 -16.04
CA GLN A 100 12.02 -7.67 -16.83
C GLN A 100 11.79 -6.82 -18.10
N GLN A 101 10.54 -6.72 -18.56
CA GLN A 101 10.17 -5.91 -19.73
C GLN A 101 9.72 -4.49 -19.35
N ALA A 102 9.86 -4.11 -18.07
CA ALA A 102 9.45 -2.81 -17.59
C ALA A 102 10.26 -1.67 -18.23
N ARG A 103 9.62 -0.51 -18.40
CA ARG A 103 10.32 0.72 -18.74
C ARG A 103 11.20 1.13 -17.58
N LEU A 104 12.50 1.26 -17.84
CA LEU A 104 13.49 1.50 -16.79
C LEU A 104 13.32 2.84 -16.07
N LYS A 105 12.90 3.90 -16.79
CA LYS A 105 12.71 5.24 -16.22
C LYS A 105 11.66 5.28 -15.09
N PRO A 106 10.40 4.87 -15.29
CA PRO A 106 9.41 4.85 -14.20
C PRO A 106 9.77 3.86 -13.09
N LEU A 107 10.35 2.70 -13.43
CA LEU A 107 10.79 1.72 -12.42
C LEU A 107 11.86 2.31 -11.49
N ARG A 108 12.89 2.94 -12.05
CA ARG A 108 13.94 3.62 -11.26
C ARG A 108 13.40 4.78 -10.45
N TYR A 109 12.47 5.56 -11.02
CA TYR A 109 11.88 6.68 -10.31
C TYR A 109 11.03 6.21 -9.12
N ALA A 110 10.16 5.21 -9.30
CA ALA A 110 9.39 4.64 -8.20
C ALA A 110 10.30 4.11 -7.08
N ALA A 111 11.35 3.37 -7.44
CA ALA A 111 12.33 2.88 -6.48
C ALA A 111 13.08 4.01 -5.75
N ALA A 112 13.40 5.12 -6.42
CA ALA A 112 14.05 6.27 -5.79
C ALA A 112 13.12 6.98 -4.79
N ILE A 113 11.80 6.99 -5.05
CA ILE A 113 10.82 7.53 -4.11
C ILE A 113 10.62 6.60 -2.91
N GLU A 114 10.59 5.28 -3.11
CA GLU A 114 10.39 4.31 -2.01
C GLU A 114 11.61 4.14 -1.09
N ASN A 115 12.83 4.38 -1.59
CA ASN A 115 14.08 4.24 -0.83
C ASN A 115 14.74 5.59 -0.48
N GLY A 116 14.03 6.70 -0.69
CA GLY A 116 14.53 8.06 -0.49
C GLY A 116 14.76 8.43 0.96
#